data_AF-A0A1I0PDQ6-F1
#
_entry.id   AF-A0A1I0PDQ6-F1
#
_cell.length_a   1.000
_cell.length_b   1.000
_cell.length_c   1.000
_cell.angle_alpha   90.00
_cell.angle_beta   90.00
_cell.angle_gamma   90.00
#
_symmetry.space_group_name_H-M   'P 1'
#
loop_
_entity.id
_entity.type
_entity.pdbx_description
1 polymer ?
#
loop_
_entity_poly.entity_id
_entity_poly.type
_entity_poly.pdbx_seq_one_letter_code
_entity_poly.pdbx_strand_id
1 'polypeptide(L)'
;MELIIEDNSKAASGMKKAHETMLDFFGEMVCLVKYWGPVQMCVFYLEYELSSFCYKIIIECERGFITISVKDQTGRCFYPRMIYPEADYYHFEDVDKDIYQLISLTHQAIMKNEIKFFTESEMRELLEKTWSKSHK
;
A
#
# COMPACT_ATOMS: atom_id res chain seq x y z
N MET A 1 2.68 -13.83 10.97
CA MET A 1 1.99 -13.22 12.13
C MET A 1 0.50 -13.21 11.83
N GLU A 2 -0.36 -13.44 12.82
CA GLU A 2 -1.81 -13.29 12.64
C GLU A 2 -2.21 -11.84 12.97
N LEU A 3 -3.11 -11.25 12.18
CA LEU A 3 -3.66 -9.94 12.50
C LEU A 3 -4.72 -10.08 13.59
N ILE A 4 -4.42 -9.58 14.79
CA ILE A 4 -5.35 -9.59 15.91
C ILE A 4 -5.89 -8.17 16.12
N ILE A 5 -7.19 -7.98 15.86
CA ILE A 5 -7.91 -6.72 16.10
C ILE A 5 -9.15 -7.01 16.95
N GLU A 6 -9.09 -6.63 18.23
CA GLU A 6 -10.17 -6.84 19.21
C GLU A 6 -11.33 -5.84 19.08
N ASP A 7 -11.14 -4.77 18.30
CA ASP A 7 -12.11 -3.69 18.10
C ASP A 7 -13.02 -3.94 16.86
N ASN A 8 -14.27 -3.50 16.97
CA ASN A 8 -15.28 -3.51 15.91
C ASN A 8 -15.61 -2.09 15.40
N SER A 9 -14.77 -1.09 15.72
CA SER A 9 -14.90 0.27 15.20
C SER A 9 -14.77 0.33 13.67
N LYS A 10 -15.20 1.45 13.07
CA LYS A 10 -15.04 1.69 11.62
C LYS A 10 -13.59 1.56 11.17
N ALA A 11 -12.65 2.11 11.95
CA ALA A 11 -11.22 2.02 11.69
C ALA A 11 -10.70 0.57 11.74
N ALA A 12 -11.28 -0.28 12.59
CA ALA A 12 -11.02 -1.71 12.58
C ALA A 12 -11.58 -2.41 11.34
N SER A 13 -12.69 -1.95 10.79
CA SER A 13 -13.25 -2.51 9.57
C SER A 13 -12.32 -2.34 8.36
N GLY A 14 -11.80 -1.14 8.09
CA GLY A 14 -10.95 -0.95 6.91
C GLY A 14 -9.56 -1.57 7.05
N MET A 15 -8.98 -1.60 8.26
CA MET A 15 -7.73 -2.35 8.49
C MET A 15 -7.92 -3.86 8.26
N LYS A 16 -9.02 -4.45 8.76
CA LYS A 16 -9.38 -5.86 8.50
C LYS A 16 -9.57 -6.10 7.02
N LYS A 17 -10.34 -5.24 6.34
CA LYS A 17 -10.59 -5.36 4.90
C LYS A 17 -9.31 -5.27 4.08
N ALA A 18 -8.41 -4.34 4.41
CA ALA A 18 -7.12 -4.22 3.73
C ALA A 18 -6.27 -5.49 3.90
N HIS A 19 -6.29 -6.11 5.08
CA HIS A 19 -5.61 -7.37 5.33
C HIS A 19 -6.23 -8.54 4.57
N GLU A 20 -7.54 -8.72 4.66
CA GLU A 20 -8.29 -9.77 3.93
C GLU A 20 -8.02 -9.66 2.42
N THR A 21 -8.13 -8.46 1.87
CA THR A 21 -7.89 -8.21 0.45
C THR A 21 -6.43 -8.50 0.07
N MET A 22 -5.46 -8.19 0.95
CA MET A 22 -4.06 -8.56 0.71
C MET A 22 -3.89 -10.08 0.62
N LEU A 23 -4.53 -10.83 1.52
CA LEU A 23 -4.50 -12.29 1.52
C LEU A 23 -5.24 -12.88 0.32
N ASP A 24 -6.33 -12.26 -0.14
CA ASP A 24 -7.06 -12.71 -1.33
C ASP A 24 -6.21 -12.61 -2.60
N PHE A 25 -5.41 -11.54 -2.74
CA PHE A 25 -4.56 -11.34 -3.92
C PHE A 25 -3.24 -12.10 -3.85
N PHE A 26 -2.55 -12.06 -2.72
CA PHE A 26 -1.20 -12.61 -2.60
C PHE A 26 -1.17 -14.01 -1.97
N GLY A 27 -2.22 -14.41 -1.26
CA GLY A 27 -2.30 -15.69 -0.57
C GLY A 27 -1.08 -15.93 0.32
N GLU A 28 -0.51 -17.14 0.19
CA GLU A 28 0.66 -17.58 0.95
C GLU A 28 1.98 -16.91 0.51
N MET A 29 1.98 -16.09 -0.56
CA MET A 29 3.20 -15.42 -1.01
C MET A 29 3.66 -14.34 -0.02
N VAL A 30 2.73 -13.77 0.73
CA VAL A 30 2.99 -12.71 1.71
C VAL A 30 2.86 -13.23 3.14
N CYS A 31 3.71 -12.72 4.02
CA CYS A 31 3.54 -12.88 5.45
C CYS A 31 3.42 -11.51 6.10
N LEU A 32 2.38 -11.31 6.92
CA LEU A 32 2.33 -10.14 7.81
C LEU A 32 3.50 -10.25 8.81
N VAL A 33 4.31 -9.20 8.89
CA VAL A 33 5.50 -9.14 9.77
C VAL A 33 5.41 -8.04 10.82
N LYS A 34 4.63 -6.99 10.56
CA LYS A 34 4.44 -5.89 11.51
C LYS A 34 3.11 -5.20 11.24
N TYR A 35 2.42 -4.82 12.31
CA TYR A 35 1.22 -3.98 12.22
C TYR A 35 1.09 -3.10 13.47
N TRP A 36 0.35 -2.00 13.35
CA TRP A 36 -0.11 -1.20 14.47
C TRP A 36 -1.39 -0.44 14.09
N GLY A 37 -2.09 0.06 15.10
CA GLY A 37 -3.46 0.56 14.93
C GLY A 37 -4.47 -0.59 14.94
N PRO A 38 -5.73 -0.30 14.58
CA PRO A 38 -6.25 1.01 14.21
C PRO A 38 -6.44 1.91 15.43
N VAL A 39 -6.14 3.20 15.29
CA VAL A 39 -6.42 4.22 16.32
C VAL A 39 -7.41 5.27 15.81
N GLN A 40 -7.65 6.32 16.61
CA GLN A 40 -8.52 7.44 16.23
C GLN A 40 -8.17 7.99 14.83
N MET A 41 -9.17 8.50 14.13
CA MET A 41 -9.03 9.01 12.75
C MET A 41 -8.55 7.95 11.74
N CYS A 42 -8.89 6.69 11.96
CA CYS A 42 -8.58 5.59 11.02
C CYS A 42 -7.09 5.48 10.69
N VAL A 43 -6.21 5.74 11.65
CA VAL A 43 -4.76 5.61 11.43
C VAL A 43 -4.34 4.17 11.72
N PHE A 44 -3.75 3.51 10.72
CA PHE A 44 -3.23 2.14 10.86
C PHE A 44 -2.08 1.86 9.90
N TYR A 45 -1.39 0.75 10.16
CA TYR A 45 -0.24 0.28 9.39
C TYR A 45 -0.21 -1.23 9.30
N LEU A 46 0.09 -1.74 8.11
CA LEU A 46 0.32 -3.15 7.83
C LEU A 46 1.60 -3.30 6.99
N GLU A 47 2.54 -4.13 7.41
CA GLU A 47 3.76 -4.46 6.67
C GLU A 47 3.82 -5.97 6.44
N TYR A 48 3.99 -6.31 5.17
CA TYR A 48 4.09 -7.67 4.67
C TYR A 48 5.46 -7.91 4.05
N GLU A 49 5.99 -9.10 4.27
CA GLU A 49 7.16 -9.60 3.56
C GLU A 49 6.72 -10.51 2.42
N LEU A 50 7.18 -10.21 1.21
CA LEU A 50 6.97 -11.02 0.01
C LEU A 50 8.27 -11.78 -0.29
N SER A 51 8.37 -13.01 0.21
CA SER A 51 9.64 -13.76 0.25
C SER A 51 10.22 -14.04 -1.13
N SER A 52 9.38 -14.37 -2.12
CA SER A 52 9.83 -14.73 -3.48
C SER A 52 10.57 -13.60 -4.20
N PHE A 53 10.32 -12.35 -3.83
CA PHE A 53 10.94 -11.17 -4.44
C PHE A 53 11.83 -10.39 -3.46
N CYS A 54 11.88 -10.80 -2.20
CA CYS A 54 12.54 -10.06 -1.12
C CYS A 54 12.04 -8.61 -1.02
N TYR A 55 10.73 -8.40 -1.17
CA TYR A 55 10.09 -7.09 -1.07
C TYR A 55 9.34 -6.95 0.25
N LYS A 56 9.22 -5.70 0.70
CA LYS A 56 8.28 -5.31 1.74
C LYS A 56 7.12 -4.56 1.12
N ILE A 57 5.89 -5.01 1.37
CA ILE A 57 4.68 -4.30 0.96
C ILE A 57 4.09 -3.64 2.19
N ILE A 58 3.90 -2.33 2.13
CA ILE A 58 3.46 -1.52 3.26
C ILE A 58 2.16 -0.83 2.88
N ILE A 59 1.13 -1.03 3.69
CA ILE A 59 -0.13 -0.28 3.64
C ILE A 59 -0.16 0.66 4.83
N GLU A 60 -0.31 1.95 4.55
CA GLU A 60 -0.44 2.99 5.56
C GLU A 60 -1.79 3.70 5.37
N CYS A 61 -2.51 3.91 6.46
CA CYS A 61 -3.69 4.76 6.45
C CYS A 61 -3.49 5.92 7.42
N GLU A 62 -3.70 7.15 6.93
CA GLU A 62 -3.66 8.37 7.73
C GLU A 62 -4.94 9.16 7.50
N ARG A 63 -5.73 9.39 8.56
CA ARG A 63 -6.98 10.17 8.50
C ARG A 63 -7.98 9.63 7.49
N GLY A 64 -8.02 8.30 7.32
CA GLY A 64 -8.88 7.61 6.36
C GLY A 64 -8.31 7.48 4.95
N PHE A 65 -7.22 8.19 4.62
CA PHE A 65 -6.55 8.06 3.33
C PHE A 65 -5.60 6.87 3.35
N ILE A 66 -5.82 5.91 2.45
CA ILE A 66 -4.99 4.71 2.35
C ILE A 66 -3.95 4.86 1.24
N THR A 67 -2.74 4.40 1.52
CA THR A 67 -1.63 4.35 0.57
C THR A 67 -0.94 3.00 0.65
N ILE A 68 -0.36 2.57 -0.46
CA ILE A 68 0.45 1.35 -0.53
C ILE A 68 1.79 1.66 -1.18
N SER A 69 2.86 1.12 -0.60
CA SER A 69 4.21 1.23 -1.14
C SER A 69 4.91 -0.14 -1.09
N VAL A 70 5.85 -0.33 -2.00
CA VAL A 70 6.70 -1.52 -2.04
C VAL A 70 8.14 -1.07 -1.86
N LYS A 71 8.88 -1.73 -0.97
CA LYS A 71 10.30 -1.47 -0.73
C LYS A 71 11.14 -2.69 -1.10
N ASP A 72 12.28 -2.44 -1.74
CA ASP A 72 13.29 -3.47 -1.96
C ASP A 72 14.21 -3.64 -0.72
N GLN A 73 15.14 -4.59 -0.78
CA GLN A 73 16.10 -4.86 0.30
C GLN A 73 17.02 -3.68 0.63
N THR A 74 17.18 -2.74 -0.29
CA THR A 74 18.02 -1.54 -0.12
C THR A 74 17.23 -0.35 0.42
N GLY A 75 15.92 -0.50 0.66
CA GLY A 75 15.04 0.55 1.14
C GLY A 75 14.53 1.49 0.05
N ARG A 76 14.82 1.22 -1.23
CA ARG A 76 14.25 1.98 -2.35
C ARG A 76 12.77 1.66 -2.49
N CYS A 77 11.98 2.65 -2.85
CA CYS A 77 10.53 2.61 -2.82
C CYS A 77 9.92 2.59 -4.22
N PHE A 78 8.73 2.01 -4.31
CA PHE A 78 7.83 2.04 -5.44
C PHE A 78 6.41 2.32 -4.94
N TYR A 79 5.64 3.09 -5.71
CA TYR A 79 4.23 3.34 -5.47
C TYR A 79 3.43 2.96 -6.72
N PRO A 80 2.28 2.29 -6.63
CA PRO A 80 1.52 1.87 -7.82
C PRO A 80 1.16 3.01 -8.77
N ARG A 81 0.93 4.22 -8.24
CA ARG A 81 0.67 5.44 -9.02
C ARG A 81 1.76 5.79 -10.05
N MET A 82 2.96 5.25 -9.87
CA MET A 82 4.08 5.48 -10.80
C MET A 82 3.89 4.77 -12.14
N ILE A 83 3.03 3.75 -12.19
CA ILE A 83 2.70 2.98 -13.39
C ILE A 83 1.23 3.17 -13.76
N TYR A 84 0.34 3.18 -12.76
CA TYR A 84 -1.10 3.18 -12.95
C TYR A 84 -1.72 4.50 -12.48
N PRO A 85 -2.21 5.36 -13.39
CA PRO A 85 -2.87 6.62 -13.03
C PRO A 85 -4.05 6.45 -12.07
N GLU A 86 -4.71 5.30 -12.11
CA GLU A 86 -5.83 4.94 -11.25
C GLU A 86 -5.44 4.84 -9.77
N ALA A 87 -4.15 4.71 -9.46
CA ALA A 87 -3.62 4.71 -8.09
C ALA A 87 -3.21 6.12 -7.59
N ASP A 88 -3.36 7.18 -8.40
CA ASP A 88 -3.02 8.56 -8.01
C ASP A 88 -4.22 9.33 -7.41
N TYR A 89 -5.43 8.79 -7.52
CA TYR A 89 -6.62 9.36 -6.89
C TYR A 89 -6.60 9.18 -5.37
N TYR A 90 -7.38 9.96 -4.63
CA TYR A 90 -7.55 9.75 -3.19
C TYR A 90 -8.32 8.45 -2.96
N HIS A 91 -7.66 7.47 -2.36
CA HIS A 91 -8.25 6.21 -1.91
C HIS A 91 -8.59 6.29 -0.43
N PHE A 92 -9.77 5.76 -0.07
CA PHE A 92 -10.25 5.77 1.31
C PHE A 92 -10.36 4.35 1.89
N GLU A 93 -10.04 4.22 3.19
CA GLU A 93 -10.10 2.93 3.90
C GLU A 93 -11.54 2.42 4.14
N ASP A 94 -12.53 3.30 4.08
CA ASP A 94 -13.95 2.94 4.23
C ASP A 94 -14.65 2.66 2.89
N VAL A 95 -13.91 2.68 1.77
CA VAL A 95 -14.39 2.38 0.43
C VAL A 95 -13.75 1.09 -0.07
N ASP A 96 -14.49 -0.03 -0.02
CA ASP A 96 -14.00 -1.37 -0.41
C ASP A 96 -13.33 -1.39 -1.80
N LYS A 97 -13.90 -0.65 -2.76
CA LYS A 97 -13.36 -0.57 -4.13
C LYS A 97 -11.96 0.05 -4.16
N ASP A 98 -11.70 1.02 -3.28
CA ASP A 98 -10.43 1.74 -3.25
C ASP A 98 -9.31 0.85 -2.70
N ILE A 99 -9.59 0.15 -1.60
CA ILE A 99 -8.69 -0.88 -1.04
C ILE A 99 -8.39 -1.94 -2.11
N TYR A 100 -9.43 -2.50 -2.71
CA TYR A 100 -9.30 -3.53 -3.74
C TYR A 100 -8.44 -3.05 -4.92
N GLN A 101 -8.70 -1.84 -5.42
CA GLN A 101 -7.98 -1.28 -6.55
C GLN A 101 -6.49 -1.10 -6.24
N LEU A 102 -6.14 -0.51 -5.09
CA LEU A 102 -4.74 -0.30 -4.71
C LEU A 102 -3.96 -1.62 -4.57
N ILE A 103 -4.56 -2.61 -3.90
CA ILE A 103 -3.92 -3.91 -3.69
C ILE A 103 -3.81 -4.68 -5.02
N SER A 104 -4.86 -4.67 -5.83
CA SER A 104 -4.88 -5.30 -7.16
C SER A 104 -3.80 -4.74 -8.09
N LEU A 105 -3.69 -3.41 -8.19
CA LEU A 105 -2.67 -2.75 -9.01
C LEU A 105 -1.25 -3.03 -8.51
N THR A 106 -1.06 -3.08 -7.18
CA THR A 106 0.22 -3.46 -6.58
C THR A 106 0.60 -4.90 -6.94
N HIS A 107 -0.33 -5.84 -6.75
CA HIS A 107 -0.16 -7.24 -7.13
C HIS A 107 0.19 -7.36 -8.61
N GLN A 108 -0.53 -6.66 -9.49
CA GLN A 108 -0.27 -6.65 -10.93
C GLN A 108 1.15 -6.16 -11.26
N ALA A 109 1.60 -5.04 -10.66
CA ALA A 109 2.94 -4.49 -10.90
C ALA A 109 4.04 -5.50 -10.55
N ILE A 110 3.86 -6.20 -9.42
CA ILE A 110 4.82 -7.21 -8.94
C ILE A 110 4.81 -8.42 -9.88
N MET A 111 3.64 -9.00 -10.17
CA MET A 111 3.54 -10.22 -10.98
C MET A 111 4.02 -10.03 -12.42
N LYS A 112 3.84 -8.82 -12.99
CA LYS A 112 4.32 -8.48 -14.33
C LYS A 112 5.79 -8.03 -14.36
N ASN A 113 6.44 -7.93 -13.19
CA ASN A 113 7.80 -7.42 -13.05
C ASN A 113 8.00 -6.02 -13.67
N GLU A 114 7.02 -5.14 -13.48
CA GLU A 114 7.01 -3.77 -14.04
C GLU A 114 7.65 -2.74 -13.08
N ILE A 115 7.99 -3.16 -11.87
CA ILE A 115 8.44 -2.27 -10.80
C ILE A 115 9.84 -1.71 -11.09
N LYS A 116 9.95 -0.39 -10.98
CA LYS A 116 11.22 0.33 -10.85
C LYS A 116 11.27 0.97 -9.48
N PHE A 117 12.33 0.70 -8.75
CA PHE A 117 12.55 1.24 -7.41
C PHE A 117 13.39 2.51 -7.47
N PHE A 118 13.05 3.45 -6.59
CA PHE A 118 13.68 4.75 -6.51
C PHE A 118 14.06 5.07 -5.07
N THR A 119 15.18 5.76 -4.89
CA THR A 119 15.54 6.40 -3.62
C THR A 119 14.55 7.52 -3.28
N GLU A 120 14.50 7.93 -2.01
CA GLU A 120 13.66 9.07 -1.60
C GLU A 120 13.98 10.36 -2.37
N SER A 121 15.26 10.61 -2.66
CA SER A 121 15.69 11.76 -3.46
C SER A 121 15.16 11.70 -4.89
N GLU A 122 15.26 10.53 -5.55
CA GLU A 122 14.73 10.35 -6.90
C GLU A 122 13.22 10.47 -6.94
N MET A 123 12.52 9.95 -5.91
CA MET A 123 11.08 10.09 -5.76
C MET A 123 10.65 11.55 -5.63
N ARG A 124 11.36 12.35 -4.83
CA ARG A 124 11.05 13.78 -4.68
C ARG A 124 11.16 14.52 -6.00
N GLU A 125 12.26 14.30 -6.74
CA GLU A 125 12.45 14.93 -8.06
C GLU A 125 11.36 14.52 -9.06
N LEU A 126 10.94 13.25 -9.03
CA LEU A 126 9.92 12.73 -9.92
C LEU A 126 8.56 13.40 -9.63
N LEU A 127 8.20 13.50 -8.35
CA LEU A 127 6.96 14.13 -7.90
C LEU A 127 6.90 15.62 -8.25
N GLU A 128 8.00 16.35 -8.04
CA GLU A 128 8.13 17.78 -8.40
C GLU A 128 7.94 18.01 -9.91
N LYS A 129 8.50 17.12 -10.75
CA LYS A 129 8.36 17.18 -12.22
C LYS A 129 6.93 16.90 -12.67
N THR A 130 6.23 15.94 -12.07
CA THR A 130 4.80 15.68 -12.37
C THR A 130 3.90 16.83 -11.93
N TRP A 131 4.12 17.40 -10.75
CA TRP A 131 3.34 18.56 -10.27
C TRP A 131 3.48 19.79 -11.17
N SER A 132 4.68 20.02 -11.68
CA SER A 132 5.00 21.13 -12.59
C SER A 132 4.38 20.98 -13.99
N LYS A 133 4.03 19.75 -14.41
CA LYS A 133 3.38 19.48 -15.70
C LYS A 133 1.86 19.59 -15.63
N SER A 134 1.25 19.33 -14.47
CA SER A 134 -0.21 19.39 -14.29
C SER A 134 -0.75 20.81 -14.08
N HIS A 135 0.11 21.82 -13.97
CA HIS A 135 -0.24 23.24 -13.74
C HIS A 135 0.28 24.18 -14.85
N LYS A 136 0.44 23.69 -16.08
CA LYS A 136 0.69 24.49 -17.28
C LYS A 136 -0.45 24.33 -18.27
#